data_AF-A0A445HWT8-F1
#
_entry.id   AF-A0A445HWT8-F1
#
_cell.length_a   1.000
_cell.length_b   1.000
_cell.length_c   1.000
_cell.angle_alpha   90.00
_cell.angle_beta   90.00
_cell.angle_gamma   90.00
#
_symmetry.space_group_name_H-M   'P 1'
#
loop_
_entity.id
_entity.type
_entity.pdbx_description
1 polymer ?
#
loop_
_entity_poly.entity_id
_entity_poly.type
_entity_poly.pdbx_seq_one_letter_code
_entity_poly.pdbx_strand_id
1 'polypeptide(L)'
;GVAARALHLSRGVEKPSGRVTYIVVLEGLCRFSVQELSTRGTYHTARISSLEMTKTEMEQVEQDPDFMMLSRQFKATAMELISVLEQMVEEYHLIP
;
A
#
# COMPACT_ATOMS: atom_id res chain seq x y z
N GLY A 1 8.43 2.35 -7.91
CA GLY A 1 8.16 2.32 -6.47
C GLY A 1 6.92 3.14 -6.16
N VAL A 2 6.61 3.30 -4.88
CA VAL A 2 5.56 4.22 -4.40
C VAL A 2 6.22 5.32 -3.58
N ALA A 3 6.02 6.57 -3.98
CA ALA A 3 6.42 7.72 -3.16
C ALA A 3 5.50 7.77 -1.96
N ALA A 4 6.04 8.05 -0.78
CA ALA A 4 5.27 8.00 0.45
C ALA A 4 5.66 9.12 1.41
N ARG A 5 4.68 9.56 2.21
CA ARG A 5 4.85 10.54 3.27
C ARG A 5 4.80 9.84 4.62
N ALA A 6 5.74 10.15 5.50
CA ALA A 6 5.70 9.66 6.87
C ALA A 6 4.57 10.32 7.66
N LEU A 7 3.71 9.49 8.26
CA LEU A 7 2.62 9.92 9.13
C LEU A 7 2.99 9.78 10.60
N HIS A 8 3.63 8.67 10.96
CA HIS A 8 3.94 8.36 12.35
C HIS A 8 5.23 7.56 12.46
N LEU A 9 5.99 7.83 13.53
CA LEU A 9 7.14 7.05 13.94
C LEU A 9 6.97 6.68 15.41
N SER A 10 6.92 5.40 15.71
CA SER A 10 6.95 4.89 17.07
C SER A 10 8.21 4.06 17.33
N ARG A 11 8.60 4.00 18.60
CA ARG A 11 9.72 3.21 19.08
C ARG A 11 9.25 2.32 20.24
N GLY A 12 9.39 1.01 20.07
CA GLY A 12 9.20 0.02 21.12
C GLY A 12 10.54 -0.49 21.64
N VAL A 13 10.59 -0.88 22.91
CA VAL A 13 11.72 -1.62 23.49
C VAL A 13 11.19 -2.86 24.18
N GLU A 14 11.59 -4.03 23.72
CA GLU A 14 11.23 -5.31 24.33
C GLU A 14 12.09 -5.57 25.58
N LYS A 15 11.46 -6.00 26.67
CA LYS A 15 12.15 -6.49 27.87
C LYS A 15 12.01 -8.01 27.96
N PRO A 16 13.06 -8.75 28.38
CA PRO A 16 14.37 -8.28 28.88
C PRO A 16 15.42 -8.06 27.78
N SER A 17 15.15 -8.42 26.52
CA SER A 17 16.14 -8.45 25.44
C SER A 17 16.78 -7.09 25.11
N GLY A 18 16.11 -5.99 25.46
CA GLY A 18 16.55 -4.64 25.10
C GLY A 18 16.40 -4.33 23.61
N ARG A 19 15.77 -5.23 22.83
CA ARG A 19 15.56 -5.05 21.39
C ARG A 19 14.72 -3.80 21.14
N VAL A 20 15.24 -2.90 20.31
CA VAL A 20 14.55 -1.67 19.92
C VAL A 20 13.90 -1.88 18.55
N THR A 21 12.59 -1.65 18.47
CA THR A 21 11.83 -1.69 17.22
C THR A 21 11.37 -0.29 16.88
N TYR A 22 11.58 0.14 15.65
CA TYR A 22 11.00 1.36 15.11
C TYR A 22 9.90 0.98 14.12
N ILE A 23 8.72 1.55 14.29
CA ILE A 23 7.60 1.37 13.36
C ILE A 23 7.34 2.72 12.71
N VAL A 24 7.34 2.73 11.38
CA VAL A 24 6.99 3.91 10.59
C VAL A 24 5.70 3.63 9.86
N VAL A 25 4.70 4.50 10.03
CA VAL A 25 3.48 4.50 9.24
C VAL A 25 3.68 5.49 8.10
N LEU A 26 3.51 5.02 6.86
CA LEU A 26 3.65 5.80 5.65
C LEU A 26 2.33 5.82 4.88
N GLU A 27 2.00 6.98 4.32
CA GLU A 27 0.92 7.14 3.35
C GLU A 27 1.49 7.10 1.94
N GLY A 28 0.97 6.20 1.11
CA GLY A 28 1.34 6.15 -0.31
C GLY A 28 0.72 7.32 -1.08
N LEU A 29 1.55 8.05 -1.82
CA LEU A 29 1.14 9.22 -2.60
C LEU A 29 0.97 8.84 -4.08
N CYS A 30 2.02 8.35 -4.73
CA CYS A 30 1.99 8.07 -6.16
C CYS A 30 3.00 7.01 -6.60
N ARG A 31 2.81 6.48 -7.81
CA ARG A 31 3.78 5.57 -8.43
C ARG A 31 4.90 6.37 -9.10
N PHE A 32 6.11 5.85 -9.04
CA PHE A 32 7.26 6.39 -9.78
C PHE A 32 8.07 5.29 -10.45
N SER A 33 8.77 5.64 -11.52
CA SER A 33 9.86 4.83 -12.10
C SER A 33 11.20 5.32 -11.58
N VAL A 34 12.14 4.39 -11.41
CA VAL A 34 13.53 4.70 -11.04
C VAL A 34 14.30 4.95 -12.33
N GLN A 35 14.94 6.11 -12.43
CA GLN A 35 15.79 6.45 -13.56
C GLN A 35 17.26 6.16 -13.28
N GLU A 36 17.69 6.36 -12.04
CA GLU A 36 19.07 6.19 -11.63
C GLU A 36 19.14 5.86 -10.14
N LEU A 37 20.09 5.02 -9.75
CA LEU A 37 20.37 4.65 -8.37
C LEU A 37 21.79 5.05 -8.01
N SER A 38 21.95 5.61 -6.82
CA SER A 38 23.23 6.03 -6.25
C SER A 38 23.27 5.66 -4.78
N THR A 39 24.47 5.75 -4.20
CA THR A 39 24.69 5.59 -2.77
C THR A 39 25.17 6.91 -2.19
N ARG A 40 24.59 7.31 -1.05
CA ARG A 40 25.02 8.46 -0.27
C ARG A 40 25.20 8.05 1.19
N GLY A 41 26.44 7.72 1.56
CA GLY A 41 26.75 7.13 2.86
C GLY A 41 26.08 5.76 3.01
N THR A 42 25.33 5.57 4.09
CA THR A 42 24.59 4.32 4.37
C THR A 42 23.23 4.22 3.69
N TYR A 43 22.86 5.22 2.88
CA TYR A 43 21.55 5.28 2.22
C TYR A 43 21.69 5.10 0.71
N HIS A 44 20.71 4.42 0.12
CA HIS A 44 20.49 4.45 -1.33
C HIS A 44 19.65 5.66 -1.69
N THR A 45 20.07 6.38 -2.73
CA THR A 45 19.35 7.52 -3.30
C THR A 45 18.96 7.20 -4.74
N ALA A 46 17.80 7.67 -5.17
CA ALA A 46 17.31 7.41 -6.52
C ALA A 46 16.83 8.70 -7.17
N ARG A 47 17.13 8.87 -8.45
CA ARG A 47 16.45 9.84 -9.31
C ARG A 47 15.22 9.15 -9.88
N ILE A 48 14.05 9.78 -9.74
CA ILE A 48 12.76 9.18 -10.09
C ILE A 48 11.95 10.08 -11.02
N SER A 49 11.01 9.50 -11.74
CA SER A 49 9.93 10.23 -12.43
C SER A 49 8.56 9.74 -11.98
N SER A 50 7.61 10.68 -11.88
CA SER A 50 6.21 10.37 -11.63
C SER A 50 5.62 9.49 -12.73
N LEU A 51 4.73 8.57 -12.34
CA LEU A 51 3.89 7.77 -13.22
C LEU A 51 2.40 8.08 -12.99
N GLU A 52 2.09 9.25 -12.43
CA GLU A 52 0.71 9.69 -12.27
C GLU A 52 0.05 9.91 -13.63
N MET A 53 -1.15 9.36 -13.77
CA MET A 53 -2.03 9.71 -14.89
C MET A 53 -2.52 11.15 -14.68
N THR A 54 -2.61 11.88 -15.78
CA THR A 54 -3.34 13.15 -15.80
C THR A 54 -4.82 12.88 -15.52
N LYS A 55 -5.54 13.91 -15.04
CA LYS A 55 -6.97 13.83 -14.78
C LYS A 55 -7.75 13.32 -15.99
N THR A 56 -7.38 13.78 -17.19
CA THR A 56 -8.03 13.40 -18.45
C THR A 56 -7.77 11.94 -18.81
N GLU A 57 -6.56 11.43 -18.62
CA GLU A 57 -6.26 10.01 -18.84
C GLU A 57 -7.05 9.12 -17.89
N MET A 58 -7.18 9.54 -16.62
CA MET A 58 -7.97 8.82 -15.63
C MET A 58 -9.45 8.80 -16.00
N GLU A 59 -10.01 9.95 -16.38
CA GLU A 59 -11.42 10.04 -16.83
C GLU A 59 -11.68 9.15 -18.06
N GLN A 60 -10.73 9.06 -19.00
CA GLN A 60 -10.85 8.17 -20.16
C GLN A 60 -10.86 6.70 -19.78
N VAL A 61 -9.95 6.28 -18.89
CA VAL A 61 -9.91 4.90 -18.38
C VAL A 61 -11.19 4.54 -17.62
N GLU A 62 -11.77 5.48 -16.88
CA GLU A 62 -13.03 5.26 -16.16
C GLU A 62 -14.24 5.06 -17.09
N GLN A 63 -14.18 5.54 -18.33
CA GLN A 63 -15.20 5.29 -19.36
C GLN A 63 -14.93 4.03 -20.18
N ASP A 64 -13.77 3.39 -20.02
CA ASP A 64 -13.42 2.18 -20.76
C ASP A 64 -14.29 0.99 -20.27
N PRO A 65 -15.00 0.29 -21.18
CA PRO A 65 -15.94 -0.77 -20.80
C PRO A 65 -15.24 -2.00 -20.20
N ASP A 66 -14.02 -2.32 -20.63
CA ASP A 66 -13.26 -3.45 -20.10
C ASP A 66 -12.74 -3.11 -18.70
N PHE A 67 -12.25 -1.88 -18.50
CA PHE A 67 -11.89 -1.38 -17.18
C PHE A 67 -13.08 -1.39 -16.22
N MET A 68 -14.24 -0.91 -16.66
CA MET A 68 -15.47 -0.93 -15.86
C MET A 68 -15.89 -2.35 -15.48
N MET A 69 -15.86 -3.28 -16.43
CA MET A 69 -16.17 -4.69 -16.18
C MET A 69 -15.21 -5.29 -15.16
N LEU A 70 -13.90 -5.11 -15.36
CA LEU A 70 -12.88 -5.63 -14.45
C LEU A 70 -12.99 -5.00 -13.05
N SER A 71 -13.24 -3.69 -12.97
CA SER A 71 -13.45 -2.98 -11.71
C SER A 71 -14.66 -3.53 -10.93
N ARG A 72 -15.77 -3.82 -11.62
CA ARG A 72 -16.94 -4.45 -11.00
C ARG A 72 -16.64 -5.86 -10.51
N GLN A 73 -15.97 -6.67 -11.32
CA GLN A 73 -15.59 -8.03 -10.94
C GLN A 73 -14.66 -8.01 -9.72
N PHE A 74 -13.63 -7.17 -9.74
CA PHE A 74 -12.72 -6.99 -8.63
C PHE A 74 -13.47 -6.62 -7.34
N LYS A 75 -14.38 -5.64 -7.40
CA LYS A 75 -15.20 -5.25 -6.25
C LYS A 75 -16.05 -6.40 -5.72
N ALA A 76 -16.73 -7.15 -6.59
CA ALA A 76 -17.56 -8.28 -6.19
C ALA A 76 -16.72 -9.37 -5.50
N THR A 77 -15.60 -9.77 -6.10
CA THR A 77 -14.70 -10.78 -5.53
C THR A 77 -14.06 -10.32 -4.23
N ALA A 78 -13.66 -9.04 -4.13
CA ALA A 78 -13.11 -8.49 -2.90
C ALA A 78 -14.15 -8.49 -1.77
N MET A 79 -15.40 -8.12 -2.06
CA MET A 79 -16.50 -8.17 -1.08
C MET A 79 -16.78 -9.60 -0.60
N GLU A 80 -16.79 -10.57 -1.52
CA GLU A 80 -16.96 -11.98 -1.17
C GLU A 80 -15.83 -12.46 -0.24
N LEU A 81 -14.58 -12.14 -0.59
CA LEU A 81 -13.43 -12.47 0.25
C LEU A 81 -13.50 -11.82 1.63
N ILE A 82 -13.87 -10.53 1.70
CA ILE A 82 -14.05 -9.82 2.98
C ILE A 82 -15.09 -10.53 3.83
N SER A 83 -16.25 -10.86 3.26
CA SER A 83 -17.33 -11.56 3.97
C SER A 83 -16.87 -12.91 4.53
N VAL A 84 -16.09 -13.69 3.76
CA VAL A 84 -15.53 -14.96 4.24
C VAL A 84 -14.55 -14.74 5.38
N LEU A 85 -13.65 -13.76 5.25
CA LEU A 85 -12.66 -13.47 6.29
C LEU A 85 -13.33 -12.96 7.57
N GLU A 86 -14.36 -12.13 7.47
CA GLU A 86 -15.13 -11.64 8.61
C GLU A 86 -15.83 -12.80 9.33
N GLN A 87 -16.47 -13.71 8.59
CA GLN A 87 -17.10 -14.90 9.16
C GLN A 87 -16.09 -15.80 9.88
N MET A 88 -14.90 -16.00 9.30
CA MET A 88 -13.83 -16.79 9.95
C MET A 88 -13.36 -16.12 11.23
N VAL A 89 -13.19 -14.80 11.25
CA VAL A 89 -12.81 -14.05 12.46
C VAL A 89 -13.88 -14.21 13.56
N GLU A 90 -15.16 -14.12 13.22
CA GLU A 90 -16.25 -14.39 14.15
C GLU A 90 -16.23 -15.82 14.68
N GLU A 91 -16.00 -16.82 13.82
CA GLU A 91 -15.88 -18.22 14.21
C GLU A 91 -14.70 -18.46 15.15
N TYR A 92 -13.53 -17.85 14.89
CA TYR A 92 -12.38 -17.91 15.79
C TYR A 92 -12.57 -17.16 17.11
N HIS A 93 -13.40 -16.11 17.15
CA HIS A 93 -13.79 -15.43 18.39
C HIS A 93 -14.87 -16.18 19.20
N LEU A 94 -15.49 -17.21 18.61
CA LEU A 94 -16.45 -18.11 19.26
C LEU A 94 -15.83 -19.42 19.76
N ILE A 95 -14.55 -19.67 19.51
CA ILE A 95 -13.81 -20.78 20.11
C ILE A 95 -13.18 -20.27 21.43
N PRO A 96 -13.63 -20.76 22.60
CA PRO A 96 -13.14 -20.31 23.90
C PRO A 96 -11.68 -20.66 24.18
#